data_AF-A0AAQ2J7N7-F1
#
_entry.id   AF-A0AAQ2J7N7-F1
#
_cell.length_a   1.000
_cell.length_b   1.000
_cell.length_c   1.000
_cell.angle_alpha   90.00
_cell.angle_beta   90.00
_cell.angle_gamma   90.00
#
_symmetry.space_group_name_H-M   'P 1'
#
loop_
_entity.id
_entity.type
_entity.pdbx_description
1 polymer ?
#
loop_
_entity_poly.entity_id
_entity_poly.type
_entity_poly.pdbx_seq_one_letter_code
_entity_poly.pdbx_strand_id
1 'polypeptide(L)' 'MWSVIKSVLAALIGVQNDRQRQHDFSNGKPAAFIFTAIVVTLLFVLVLASIAMFAAG' A
#
# COMPACT_ATOMS: atom_id res chain seq x y z
N MET A 1 -5.89 11.14 4.77
CA MET A 1 -5.59 9.71 4.54
C MET A 1 -5.77 9.24 3.09
N TRP A 2 -6.76 9.70 2.33
CA TRP A 2 -7.01 9.20 0.97
C TRP A 2 -5.81 9.34 -0.01
N SER A 3 -5.09 10.47 0.07
CA SER A 3 -3.85 10.68 -0.71
C SER A 3 -2.75 9.67 -0.38
N VAL A 4 -2.61 9.32 0.91
CA VAL A 4 -1.65 8.32 1.40
C VAL A 4 -1.98 6.94 0.85
N ILE A 5 -3.24 6.53 0.91
CA ILE A 5 -3.70 5.23 0.37
C ILE A 5 -3.43 5.16 -1.13
N LYS A 6 -3.81 6.19 -1.91
CA LYS A 6 -3.52 6.25 -3.35
C LYS A 6 -2.03 6.19 -3.65
N SER A 7 -1.21 6.91 -2.90
CA SER A 7 0.24 6.92 -3.09
C SER A 7 0.86 5.57 -2.77
N VAL A 8 0.46 4.91 -1.67
CA VAL A 8 0.90 3.56 -1.32
C VAL A 8 0.50 2.55 -2.39
N LEU A 9 -0.75 2.60 -2.89
CA LEU A 9 -1.17 1.72 -3.98
C LEU A 9 -0.38 1.97 -5.27
N ALA A 10 -0.14 3.24 -5.63
CA ALA A 10 0.69 3.58 -6.78
C ALA A 10 2.14 3.07 -6.62
N ALA A 11 2.68 3.14 -5.41
CA ALA A 11 4.01 2.62 -5.09
C ALA A 11 4.08 1.09 -5.20
N LEU A 12 3.06 0.38 -4.69
CA LEU A 12 2.96 -1.09 -4.79
C LEU A 12 2.85 -1.58 -6.24
N ILE A 13 2.12 -0.85 -7.08
CA ILE A 13 2.01 -1.15 -8.53
C ILE A 13 3.30 -0.74 -9.29
N GLY A 14 4.12 0.15 -8.71
CA GLY A 14 5.33 0.67 -9.36
C GLY A 14 5.09 1.86 -10.30
N VAL A 15 3.90 2.47 -10.26
CA VAL A 15 3.52 3.64 -11.08
C VAL A 15 3.64 4.97 -10.32
N GLN A 16 4.24 4.96 -9.12
CA GLN A 16 4.49 6.16 -8.35
C GLN A 16 5.53 7.05 -9.05
N ASN A 17 5.19 8.33 -9.27
CA ASN A 17 6.12 9.30 -9.87
C ASN A 17 7.01 10.00 -8.81
N ASP A 18 8.16 10.52 -9.23
CA ASP A 18 9.13 11.18 -8.35
C ASP A 18 8.58 12.44 -7.66
N ARG A 19 7.74 13.23 -8.34
CA ARG A 19 7.17 14.47 -7.77
C ARG A 19 6.22 14.16 -6.61
N GLN A 20 5.38 13.13 -6.76
CA GLN A 20 4.49 12.63 -5.72
C GLN A 20 5.31 12.08 -4.54
N ARG A 21 6.34 11.28 -4.82
CA ARG A 21 7.23 10.76 -3.78
C ARG A 21 7.88 11.89 -2.99
N GLN A 22 8.49 12.86 -3.68
CA GLN A 22 9.10 14.01 -3.02
C GLN A 22 8.08 14.78 -2.19
N HIS A 23 6.90 15.08 -2.74
CA HIS A 23 5.84 15.76 -2.00
C HIS A 23 5.42 14.98 -0.74
N ASP A 24 5.23 13.67 -0.86
CA ASP A 24 4.77 12.78 0.20
C ASP A 24 5.79 12.64 1.34
N PHE A 25 7.08 12.60 1.02
CA PHE A 25 8.16 12.46 2.02
C PHE A 25 8.75 13.79 2.50
N SER A 26 8.49 14.91 1.82
CA SER A 26 8.94 16.25 2.25
C SER A 26 7.90 16.96 3.11
N ASN A 27 6.61 16.79 2.79
CA ASN A 27 5.51 17.48 3.47
C ASN A 27 4.64 16.53 4.33
N GLY A 28 4.79 15.21 4.18
CA GLY A 28 4.00 14.21 4.88
C GLY A 28 4.69 13.62 6.12
N LYS A 29 3.94 12.82 6.89
CA LYS A 29 4.47 12.00 7.99
C LYS A 29 4.83 10.61 7.44
N PRO A 30 6.12 10.23 7.29
CA PRO A 30 6.54 8.95 6.71
C PRO A 30 5.90 7.74 7.40
N ALA A 31 5.69 7.83 8.72
CA ALA A 31 5.02 6.79 9.51
C ALA A 31 3.62 6.43 8.99
N ALA A 32 2.85 7.39 8.47
CA ALA A 32 1.51 7.13 7.94
C ALA A 32 1.56 6.27 6.66
N PHE A 33 2.57 6.49 5.81
CA PHE A 33 2.78 5.69 4.59
C PHE A 33 3.24 4.28 4.93
N ILE A 34 4.18 4.12 5.86
CA ILE A 34 4.66 2.81 6.32
C ILE A 34 3.52 1.99 6.94
N PHE A 35 2.76 2.60 7.86
CA PHE A 35 1.62 1.94 8.49
C PHE A 35 0.58 1.51 7.45
N THR A 36 0.25 2.39 6.51
CA THR A 36 -0.71 2.09 5.43
C THR A 36 -0.21 0.97 4.53
N ALA A 37 1.08 0.96 4.17
CA ALA A 37 1.68 -0.11 3.38
C ALA A 37 1.59 -1.47 4.08
N ILE A 38 1.94 -1.53 5.37
CA ILE A 38 1.84 -2.76 6.17
C ILE A 38 0.39 -3.28 6.18
N VAL A 39 -0.58 -2.43 6.47
CA VAL A 39 -2.00 -2.82 6.51
C VAL A 39 -2.47 -3.34 5.15
N VAL A 40 -2.17 -2.63 4.06
CA VAL A 40 -2.58 -3.02 2.70
C VAL A 40 -1.94 -4.35 2.29
N THR A 41 -0.65 -4.54 2.55
CA THR A 41 0.06 -5.78 2.22
C THR A 41 -0.47 -6.96 3.04
N LEU A 42 -0.72 -6.78 4.35
CA LEU A 42 -1.31 -7.84 5.18
C LEU A 42 -2.69 -8.24 4.68
N LEU A 43 -3.55 -7.27 4.37
CA LEU A 43 -4.87 -7.54 3.78
C LEU A 43 -4.76 -8.31 2.46
N PHE A 44 -3.83 -7.92 1.58
CA PHE A 44 -3.59 -8.62 0.32
C PHE A 44 -3.20 -10.09 0.55
N VAL A 45 -2.27 -10.36 1.47
CA VAL A 45 -1.85 -11.73 1.80
C VAL A 45 -3.00 -12.54 2.38
N LEU A 46 -3.81 -11.97 3.28
CA LEU A 46 -4.98 -12.64 3.86
C LEU A 46 -6.02 -13.00 2.80
N VAL A 47 -6.25 -12.12 1.83
CA VAL A 47 -7.15 -12.39 0.69
C VAL A 47 -6.62 -13.55 -0.14
N LEU A 48 -5.34 -13.53 -0.51
CA LEU A 48 -4.72 -14.63 -1.27
C LEU A 48 -4.78 -15.96 -0.50
N ALA A 49 -4.48 -15.96 0.79
CA ALA A 49 -4.54 -17.15 1.63
C ALA A 49 -5.97 -17.70 1.70
N SER A 50 -6.97 -16.82 1.85
CA SER A 50 -8.39 -17.21 1.87
C SER A 50 -8.82 -17.87 0.56
N ILE A 51 -8.43 -17.28 -0.57
CA ILE A 51 -8.68 -17.84 -1.91
C ILE A 51 -7.99 -19.20 -2.07
N ALA A 52 -6.72 -19.30 -1.67
CA ALA A 52 -5.97 -20.54 -1.77
C ALA A 52 -6.58 -21.67 -0.91
N MET A 53 -6.99 -21.36 0.33
CA MET A 53 -7.67 -22.32 1.20
C MET A 53 -9.02 -22.75 0.63
N PHE A 54 -9.80 -21.82 0.07
CA PHE A 54 -11.07 -22.13 -0.58
C PHE A 54 -10.89 -23.01 -1.82
N ALA A 55 -9.84 -22.77 -2.62
CA ALA A 55 -9.55 -23.55 -3.82
C ALA A 55 -8.95 -24.95 -3.53
N ALA A 56 -8.35 -25.12 -2.35
CA ALA A 56 -7.72 -26.38 -1.94
C ALA A 56 -8.68 -27.34 -1.21
N GLY A 57 -9.84 -26.85 -0.75
CA GLY A 57 -10.93 -27.66 -0.18
C GLY A 57 -11.90 -28.13 -1.27
#